data_AF-A0A5E4G0Z1-F1
#
_entry.id   AF-A0A5E4G0Z1-F1
#
_cell.length_a   1.000
_cell.length_b   1.000
_cell.length_c   1.000
_cell.angle_alpha   90.00
_cell.angle_beta   90.00
_cell.angle_gamma   90.00
#
_symmetry.space_group_name_H-M   'P 1'
#
loop_
_entity.id
_entity.type
_entity.pdbx_description
1 polymer ?
#
loop_
_entity_poly.entity_id
_entity_poly.type
_entity_poly.pdbx_seq_one_letter_code
_entity_poly.pdbx_strand_id
1 'polypeptide(L)' 'IGATEFDGDGDPAVAEEWIEKMERIMEVMAVPQDRRVTLATFFLTRNARFWWES' A
#
# COMPACT_ATOMS: atom_id res chain seq x y z
N ILE A 1 15.36 -3.03 -2.93
CA ILE A 1 14.01 -2.47 -3.12
C ILE A 1 13.07 -3.67 -3.16
N GLY A 2 12.73 -4.22 -1.99
CA GLY A 2 12.11 -5.54 -1.85
C GLY A 2 10.71 -5.40 -1.30
N ALA A 3 9.73 -5.83 -2.10
CA ALA A 3 8.30 -6.02 -1.87
C ALA A 3 7.55 -4.90 -1.13
N THR A 4 6.66 -4.21 -1.84
CA THR A 4 5.65 -3.35 -1.22
C THR A 4 4.27 -3.86 -1.59
N GLU A 5 4.00 -5.15 -1.38
CA GLU A 5 2.64 -5.70 -1.54
C GLU A 5 2.03 -5.94 -0.16
N PHE A 6 0.73 -5.74 -0.02
CA PHE A 6 -0.03 -6.06 1.18
C PHE A 6 -1.17 -7.01 0.81
N ASP A 7 -1.21 -8.18 1.42
CA ASP A 7 -2.20 -9.21 1.13
C ASP A 7 -3.45 -9.12 2.01
N GLY A 8 -3.42 -8.29 3.05
CA GLY A 8 -4.53 -8.11 4.00
C GLY A 8 -4.59 -9.17 5.09
N ASP A 9 -3.54 -9.96 5.26
CA ASP A 9 -3.44 -10.98 6.31
C ASP A 9 -2.36 -10.59 7.34
N GLY A 10 -2.45 -11.15 8.55
CA GLY A 10 -1.48 -10.95 9.62
C GLY A 10 -1.82 -9.86 10.65
N ASP A 11 -0.79 -9.41 11.37
CA ASP A 11 -0.90 -8.47 12.49
C ASP A 11 -1.14 -7.03 12.00
N PRO A 12 -1.93 -6.20 12.70
CA PRO A 12 -2.06 -4.77 12.41
C PRO A 12 -0.73 -4.03 12.17
N ALA A 13 0.35 -4.43 12.84
CA ALA A 13 1.69 -3.86 12.65
C ALA A 13 2.22 -4.05 11.21
N VAL A 14 1.83 -5.12 10.50
CA VAL A 14 2.20 -5.35 9.10
C VAL A 14 1.55 -4.31 8.18
N ALA A 15 0.31 -3.93 8.49
CA ALA A 15 -0.39 -2.87 7.76
C ALA A 15 0.27 -1.51 8.01
N GLU A 16 0.66 -1.22 9.25
CA GLU A 16 1.39 0.01 9.61
C GLU A 16 2.74 0.11 8.87
N GLU A 17 3.55 -0.97 8.90
CA GLU A 17 4.83 -1.01 8.18
C GLU A 17 4.65 -0.81 6.67
N TRP A 18 3.60 -1.41 6.08
CA TRP A 18 3.29 -1.23 4.67
C TRP A 18 2.89 0.22 4.34
N ILE A 19 2.07 0.86 5.19
CA ILE A 19 1.67 2.26 5.02
C ILE A 19 2.90 3.17 5.08
N GLU A 20 3.73 3.07 6.11
CA GLU A 20 4.94 3.91 6.27
C GLU A 20 5.88 3.79 5.07
N LYS A 21 6.06 2.56 4.58
CA LYS A 21 6.91 2.29 3.41
C LYS A 21 6.32 2.88 2.13
N MET A 22 5.01 2.76 1.93
CA MET A 22 4.31 3.35 0.79
C MET A 22 4.39 4.88 0.81
N GLU A 23 4.18 5.50 1.98
CA GLU A 23 4.30 6.96 2.14
C GLU A 23 5.70 7.45 1.77
N ARG A 24 6.73 6.79 2.27
CA ARG A 24 8.13 7.12 1.94
C ARG A 24 8.45 6.96 0.46
N ILE A 25 7.95 5.91 -0.19
CA ILE A 25 8.12 5.71 -1.64
C ILE A 25 7.42 6.84 -2.41
N MET A 26 6.19 7.17 -2.04
CA MET A 26 5.41 8.22 -2.69
C MET A 26 6.03 9.60 -2.52
N GLU A 27 6.64 9.87 -1.36
CA GLU A 27 7.40 11.09 -1.11
C GLU A 27 8.65 11.18 -1.99
N VAL A 28 9.49 10.14 -2.01
CA VAL A 28 10.71 10.07 -2.83
C VAL A 28 10.38 10.22 -4.32
N MET A 29 9.27 9.64 -4.76
CA MET A 29 8.80 9.69 -6.14
C MET A 29 8.01 10.97 -6.48
N ALA A 30 7.83 11.89 -5.51
CA ALA A 30 7.02 13.10 -5.65
C ALA A 30 5.62 12.84 -6.21
N VAL A 31 4.97 11.77 -5.75
CA VAL A 31 3.62 11.38 -6.20
C VAL A 31 2.60 12.43 -5.73
N PRO A 32 1.84 13.04 -6.66
CA PRO A 32 0.77 13.98 -6.33
C PRO A 32 -0.25 13.37 -5.36
N GLN A 33 -0.71 14.16 -4.38
CA GLN A 33 -1.60 13.68 -3.31
C GLN A 33 -2.87 13.01 -3.84
N ASP A 34 -3.44 13.53 -4.92
CA ASP A 34 -4.62 13.03 -5.62
C ASP A 34 -4.41 11.66 -6.29
N ARG A 35 -3.15 11.25 -6.49
CA ARG A 35 -2.78 9.96 -7.11
C ARG A 35 -2.28 8.92 -6.12
N ARG A 36 -2.02 9.29 -4.86
CA ARG A 36 -1.41 8.42 -3.86
C ARG A 36 -2.26 7.18 -3.56
N VAL A 37 -3.56 7.39 -3.33
CA VAL A 37 -4.49 6.28 -3.06
C VAL A 37 -4.55 5.33 -4.25
N THR A 38 -4.76 5.85 -5.46
CA THR A 38 -4.78 5.03 -6.68
C THR A 38 -3.49 4.24 -6.84
N LEU A 39 -2.33 4.85 -6.61
CA LEU A 39 -1.06 4.14 -6.68
C LEU A 39 -0.96 3.02 -5.63
N ALA A 40 -1.31 3.30 -4.37
CA ALA A 40 -1.26 2.32 -3.28
C ALA A 40 -2.16 1.10 -3.53
N THR A 41 -3.28 1.28 -4.23
CA THR A 41 -4.21 0.17 -4.52
C THR A 41 -3.65 -0.89 -5.46
N PHE A 42 -2.69 -0.52 -6.33
CA PHE A 42 -1.98 -1.49 -7.19
C PHE A 42 -1.12 -2.47 -6.40
N PHE A 43 -0.79 -2.12 -5.16
CA PHE A 43 0.04 -2.91 -4.26
C PHE A 43 -0.78 -3.74 -3.28
N LEU A 44 -2.11 -3.62 -3.31
CA LEU A 44 -2.99 -4.52 -2.58
C LEU A 44 -3.09 -5.84 -3.36
N THR A 45 -2.99 -6.94 -2.65
CA THR A 45 -3.13 -8.29 -3.19
C THR A 45 -4.11 -9.10 -2.36
N ARG A 46 -4.51 -10.28 -2.86
CA ARG A 46 -5.37 -11.25 -2.14
C ARG A 46 -6.55 -10.60 -1.40
N ASN A 47 -6.60 -10.73 -0.07
CA ASN A 47 -7.73 -10.29 0.75
C ASN A 47 -7.83 -8.77 0.80
N ALA A 48 -6.70 -8.06 0.88
CA ALA A 48 -6.70 -6.60 0.86
C ALA A 48 -7.22 -6.05 -0.47
N ARG A 49 -6.85 -6.67 -1.59
CA ARG A 49 -7.37 -6.29 -2.90
C ARG A 49 -8.87 -6.54 -3.00
N PHE A 50 -9.32 -7.72 -2.59
CA PHE A 50 -10.74 -8.07 -2.60
C PHE A 50 -11.58 -7.10 -1.75
N TRP A 51 -11.08 -6.74 -0.56
CA TRP A 51 -11.71 -5.75 0.32
C TRP A 51 -11.81 -4.37 -0.34
N TRP A 52 -10.76 -3.91 -1.02
CA TRP A 52 -10.75 -2.59 -1.68
C TRP A 52 -11.67 -2.50 -2.91
N GLU A 53 -11.82 -3.60 -3.65
CA GLU A 53 -12.65 -3.66 -4.87
C GLU A 53 -14.15 -3.92 -4.57
N SER A 54 -14.51 -4.26 -3.32
CA SER A 54 -15.90 -4.53 -2.87
C SER A 54 -16.67 -3.25 -2.54
#